data_AF-A0A3M1JT07-F1
#
_entry.id   AF-A0A3M1JT07-F1
#
_cell.length_a   1.000
_cell.length_b   1.000
_cell.length_c   1.000
_cell.angle_alpha   90.00
_cell.angle_beta   90.00
_cell.angle_gamma   90.00
#
_symmetry.space_group_name_H-M   'P 1'
#
loop_
_entity.id
_entity.type
_entity.pdbx_description
1 polymer ?
#
loop_
_entity_poly.entity_id
_entity_poly.type
_entity_poly.pdbx_seq_one_letter_code
_entity_poly.pdbx_strand_id
1 'polypeptide(L)'
;MANNWSPSSWRDKPALQMPVYTDRAAVEAVESQLRNYPPLVFAGEARRLKKQLGEVAEGRAFLLQGGDCAESFAEFHPNKIRDTFRVLLQMAVALTYAAACPVVKVGRIAGQFAKPR
;
A
#
# COMPACT_ATOMS: atom_id res chain seq x y z
N MET A 1 9.34 14.36 -22.58
CA MET A 1 10.43 14.07 -21.61
C MET A 1 9.90 14.44 -20.24
N ALA A 2 10.00 13.56 -19.24
CA ALA A 2 9.52 13.88 -17.90
C ALA A 2 10.35 15.05 -17.34
N ASN A 3 9.72 16.22 -17.17
CA ASN A 3 10.33 17.37 -16.50
C ASN A 3 10.86 16.93 -15.13
N ASN A 4 12.18 16.96 -14.96
CA ASN A 4 12.96 16.93 -13.71
C ASN A 4 12.28 16.28 -12.48
N TRP A 5 11.85 15.01 -12.59
CA TRP A 5 11.20 14.32 -11.47
C TRP A 5 12.21 13.99 -10.38
N SER A 6 11.86 14.33 -9.14
CA SER A 6 12.54 13.88 -7.93
C SER A 6 11.51 13.48 -6.86
N PRO A 7 11.90 12.69 -5.85
CA PRO A 7 11.02 12.38 -4.72
C PRO A 7 10.49 13.60 -3.95
N SER A 8 11.13 14.78 -4.08
CA SER A 8 10.68 16.02 -3.43
C SER A 8 9.78 16.90 -4.30
N SER A 9 9.69 16.63 -5.61
CA SER A 9 8.98 17.50 -6.58
C SER A 9 7.48 17.69 -6.30
N TRP A 10 6.85 16.80 -5.53
CA TRP A 10 5.44 16.94 -5.12
C TRP A 10 5.20 18.10 -4.14
N ARG A 11 6.23 18.53 -3.39
CA ARG A 11 6.11 19.60 -2.39
C ARG A 11 5.84 20.97 -3.02
N ASP A 12 6.15 21.13 -4.30
CA ASP A 12 5.90 22.36 -5.08
C ASP A 12 4.50 22.38 -5.71
N LYS A 13 3.65 21.39 -5.41
CA LYS A 13 2.28 21.26 -5.93
C LYS A 13 1.25 21.45 -4.82
N PRO A 14 0.02 21.88 -5.14
CA PRO A 14 -1.07 21.87 -4.17
C PRO A 14 -1.28 20.48 -3.57
N ALA A 15 -1.16 20.36 -2.25
CA ALA A 15 -1.35 19.11 -1.50
C ALA A 15 -2.48 19.29 -0.49
N LEU A 16 -3.60 18.60 -0.71
CA LEU A 16 -4.75 18.59 0.19
C LEU A 16 -4.58 17.53 1.28
N GLN A 17 -5.33 17.65 2.38
CA GLN A 17 -5.39 16.63 3.44
C GLN A 17 -4.05 16.39 4.17
N MET A 18 -3.13 17.35 4.08
CA MET A 18 -1.86 17.30 4.81
C MET A 18 -2.06 17.75 6.26
N PRO A 19 -1.50 17.02 7.25
CA PRO A 19 -1.51 17.47 8.63
C PRO A 19 -0.70 18.77 8.79
N VAL A 20 -1.16 19.63 9.68
CA VAL A 20 -0.42 20.83 10.09
C VAL A 20 0.44 20.46 11.29
N TYR A 21 1.75 20.35 11.08
CA TYR A 21 2.72 20.14 12.15
C TYR A 21 3.21 21.49 12.69
N THR A 22 3.15 21.68 14.00
CA THR A 22 3.61 22.92 14.66
C THR A 22 5.12 22.99 14.81
N ASP A 23 5.80 21.85 14.86
CA ASP A 23 7.26 21.76 14.97
C ASP A 23 7.85 21.18 13.68
N ARG A 24 8.45 22.06 12.87
CA ARG A 24 9.07 21.67 11.61
C ARG A 24 10.38 20.90 11.81
N ALA A 25 11.15 21.23 12.85
CA ALA A 25 12.41 20.57 13.15
C ALA A 25 12.17 19.11 13.56
N ALA A 26 11.13 18.84 14.34
CA ALA A 26 10.72 17.48 14.69
C ALA A 26 10.35 16.65 13.44
N VAL A 27 9.61 17.23 12.49
CA VAL A 27 9.27 16.55 11.23
C VAL A 27 10.53 16.21 10.43
N GLU A 28 11.47 17.14 10.32
CA GLU A 28 12.73 16.92 9.59
C GLU A 28 13.61 15.87 10.25
N ALA A 29 13.66 15.84 11.59
CA ALA A 29 14.35 14.80 12.35
C ALA A 29 13.75 13.40 12.08
N VAL A 30 12.42 13.29 12.11
CA VAL A 30 11.71 12.02 11.81
C VAL A 30 11.89 11.61 10.35
N GLU A 31 11.77 12.52 9.39
CA GLU A 31 12.04 12.23 7.98
C GLU A 31 13.47 11.72 7.77
N SER A 32 14.47 12.33 8.44
CA SER A 32 15.88 11.92 8.36
C SER A 32 16.09 10.50 8.90
N GLN A 33 15.47 10.19 10.04
CA GLN A 33 15.52 8.86 10.64
C GLN A 33 14.91 7.80 9.71
N LEU A 34 13.70 8.06 9.18
CA LEU A 34 13.00 7.12 8.31
C LEU A 34 13.73 6.84 6.98
N ARG A 35 14.46 7.82 6.43
CA ARG A 35 15.26 7.63 5.20
C ARG A 35 16.37 6.57 5.35
N ASN A 36 16.83 6.32 6.57
CA ASN A 36 17.91 5.37 6.84
C ASN A 36 17.39 3.96 7.17
N TYR A 37 16.08 3.77 7.29
CA TYR A 37 15.51 2.46 7.58
C TYR A 37 15.42 1.57 6.34
N PRO A 38 15.48 0.24 6.51
CA PRO A 38 15.29 -0.70 5.41
C PRO A 38 13.94 -0.47 4.72
N PRO A 39 13.87 -0.64 3.39
CA PRO A 39 12.60 -0.54 2.68
C PRO A 39 11.67 -1.70 3.06
N LEU A 40 10.35 -1.46 3.04
CA LEU A 40 9.35 -2.49 3.28
C LEU A 40 9.22 -3.48 2.11
N VAL A 41 9.57 -3.06 0.90
CA VAL A 41 9.48 -3.86 -0.33
C VAL A 41 10.68 -3.61 -1.23
N PHE A 42 11.07 -4.62 -2.00
CA PHE A 42 12.12 -4.47 -3.01
C PHE A 42 11.54 -4.03 -4.36
N ALA A 43 12.35 -3.30 -5.15
CA ALA A 43 11.95 -2.84 -6.49
C ALA A 43 11.52 -3.99 -7.43
N GLY A 44 12.11 -5.17 -7.27
CA GLY A 44 11.72 -6.38 -8.02
C GLY A 44 10.29 -6.83 -7.74
N GLU A 45 9.82 -6.67 -6.51
CA GLU A 45 8.47 -7.03 -6.10
C GLU A 45 7.43 -6.08 -6.67
N ALA A 46 7.72 -4.77 -6.65
CA ALA A 46 6.88 -3.76 -7.30
C ALA A 46 6.78 -3.98 -8.82
N ARG A 47 7.90 -4.35 -9.49
CA ARG A 47 7.88 -4.70 -10.92
C ARG A 47 7.07 -5.96 -11.20
N ARG A 48 7.17 -6.97 -10.34
CA ARG A 48 6.37 -8.20 -10.43
C ARG A 48 4.87 -7.91 -10.27
N LEU A 49 4.49 -7.10 -9.28
CA LEU A 49 3.11 -6.66 -9.11
C LEU A 49 2.62 -5.87 -10.32
N LYS A 50 3.42 -4.94 -10.86
CA LYS A 50 3.08 -4.20 -12.08
C LYS A 50 2.78 -5.12 -13.26
N LYS A 51 3.58 -6.17 -13.46
CA LYS A 51 3.33 -7.18 -14.50
C LYS A 51 1.99 -7.88 -14.26
N GLN A 52 1.72 -8.31 -13.04
CA GLN A 52 0.46 -8.97 -12.68
C GLN A 52 -0.76 -8.05 -12.86
N LEU A 53 -0.63 -6.76 -12.55
CA LEU A 53 -1.69 -5.78 -12.80
C LEU A 53 -1.90 -5.51 -14.30
N GLY A 54 -0.86 -5.67 -15.13
CA GLY A 54 -1.00 -5.69 -16.59
C GLY A 54 -1.91 -6.83 -17.07
N GLU A 55 -1.73 -8.03 -16.52
CA GLU A 55 -2.63 -9.17 -16.81
C GLU A 55 -4.08 -8.88 -16.40
N VAL A 56 -4.29 -8.19 -15.27
CA VAL A 56 -5.63 -7.76 -14.84
C VAL A 56 -6.23 -6.75 -15.82
N ALA A 57 -5.46 -5.75 -16.25
CA ALA A 57 -5.90 -4.74 -17.20
C ALA A 57 -6.25 -5.33 -18.58
N GLU A 58 -5.59 -6.41 -18.97
CA GLU A 58 -5.85 -7.16 -20.22
C GLU A 58 -6.96 -8.23 -20.06
N GLY A 59 -7.63 -8.28 -18.90
CA GLY A 59 -8.73 -9.22 -18.65
C GLY A 59 -8.30 -10.68 -18.45
N ARG A 60 -7.00 -10.93 -18.25
CA ARG A 60 -6.43 -12.28 -18.03
C ARG A 60 -6.32 -12.67 -16.56
N ALA A 61 -6.60 -11.75 -15.64
CA ALA A 61 -6.59 -11.97 -14.20
C ALA A 61 -7.59 -11.04 -13.50
N PHE A 62 -7.89 -11.32 -12.23
CA PHE A 62 -8.75 -10.49 -11.39
C PHE A 62 -7.97 -9.91 -10.19
N LEU A 63 -8.21 -8.65 -9.83
CA LEU A 63 -7.60 -8.03 -8.65
C LEU A 63 -8.53 -8.16 -7.44
N LEU A 64 -8.06 -8.84 -6.39
CA LEU A 64 -8.67 -8.81 -5.06
C LEU A 64 -7.82 -7.92 -4.15
N GLN A 65 -8.38 -6.77 -3.77
CA GLN A 65 -7.79 -5.88 -2.79
C GLN A 65 -8.68 -5.75 -1.55
N GLY A 66 -8.15 -5.99 -0.36
CA GLY A 66 -8.93 -5.99 0.87
C GLY A 66 -8.08 -5.83 2.13
N GLY A 67 -8.70 -5.41 3.22
CA GLY A 67 -8.05 -5.21 4.52
C GLY A 67 -8.67 -4.04 5.28
N ASP A 68 -7.94 -3.52 6.26
CA ASP A 68 -8.46 -2.52 7.18
C ASP A 68 -8.86 -1.22 6.46
N CYS A 69 -9.89 -0.56 7.01
CA CYS A 69 -10.19 0.81 6.65
C CYS A 69 -8.99 1.67 7.05
N ALA A 70 -8.70 1.76 8.35
CA ALA A 70 -7.50 2.35 8.91
C ALA A 70 -6.86 1.34 9.87
N GLU A 71 -5.54 1.12 9.73
CA GLU A 71 -4.78 0.39 10.75
C GLU A 71 -4.65 1.26 12.01
N SER A 72 -4.67 0.63 13.18
CA SER A 72 -4.55 1.30 14.48
C SER A 72 -3.43 0.65 15.30
N PHE A 73 -2.63 1.48 15.96
CA PHE A 73 -1.57 1.00 16.85
C PHE A 73 -2.13 0.24 18.07
N ALA A 74 -3.33 0.59 18.53
CA ALA A 74 -3.99 -0.12 19.63
C ALA A 74 -4.42 -1.55 19.27
N GLU A 75 -4.59 -1.82 17.97
CA GLU A 75 -5.04 -3.12 17.45
C GLU A 75 -3.91 -3.90 16.75
N PHE A 76 -2.65 -3.50 16.97
CA PHE A 76 -1.50 -4.13 16.34
C PHE A 76 -1.17 -5.47 17.00
N HIS A 77 -1.92 -6.50 16.63
CA HIS A 77 -1.79 -7.84 17.19
C HIS A 77 -1.67 -8.91 16.07
N PRO A 78 -0.76 -9.90 16.19
CA PRO A 78 -0.56 -10.94 15.19
C PRO A 78 -1.84 -11.70 14.79
N ASN A 79 -2.76 -11.91 15.74
CA ASN A 79 -4.05 -12.56 15.45
C ASN A 79 -4.88 -11.77 14.43
N LYS A 80 -4.93 -10.43 14.55
CA LYS A 80 -5.68 -9.58 13.61
C LYS A 80 -5.10 -9.69 12.20
N ILE A 81 -3.77 -9.67 12.09
CA ILE A 81 -3.05 -9.82 10.81
C ILE A 81 -3.36 -11.19 10.20
N ARG A 82 -3.23 -12.27 10.99
CA ARG A 82 -3.53 -13.64 10.57
C ARG A 82 -4.96 -13.78 10.08
N ASP A 83 -5.93 -13.27 10.84
CA ASP A 83 -7.34 -13.46 10.54
C ASP A 83 -7.76 -12.64 9.31
N THR A 84 -7.22 -11.43 9.14
CA THR A 84 -7.37 -10.65 7.90
C THR A 84 -6.80 -11.39 6.70
N PHE A 85 -5.60 -11.97 6.84
CA PHE A 85 -4.95 -12.73 5.78
C PHE A 85 -5.75 -13.99 5.41
N ARG A 86 -6.32 -14.70 6.40
CA ARG A 86 -7.18 -15.87 6.17
C ARG A 86 -8.41 -15.52 5.33
N VAL A 87 -9.11 -14.44 5.67
CA VAL A 87 -10.28 -13.98 4.90
C VAL A 87 -9.88 -13.66 3.46
N LEU A 88 -8.77 -12.93 3.26
CA LEU A 88 -8.29 -12.59 1.91
C LEU A 88 -7.98 -13.85 1.08
N LEU A 89 -7.37 -14.87 1.68
CA LEU A 89 -7.09 -16.14 1.00
C LEU A 89 -8.37 -16.93 0.68
N GLN A 90 -9.34 -16.98 1.60
CA GLN A 90 -10.63 -17.64 1.38
C GLN A 90 -11.38 -17.01 0.20
N MET A 91 -11.44 -15.68 0.15
CA MET A 91 -12.04 -14.95 -0.97
C MET A 91 -11.28 -15.20 -2.28
N ALA A 92 -9.95 -15.23 -2.25
CA ALA A 92 -9.15 -15.48 -3.44
C ALA A 92 -9.42 -16.85 -4.04
N VAL A 93 -9.57 -17.90 -3.22
CA VAL A 93 -9.91 -19.25 -3.68
C VAL A 93 -11.30 -19.27 -4.32
N ALA A 94 -12.31 -18.68 -3.65
CA ALA A 94 -13.66 -18.59 -4.18
C ALA A 94 -13.71 -17.85 -5.54
N LEU A 95 -13.03 -16.70 -5.66
CA LEU A 95 -12.98 -15.92 -6.89
C LEU A 95 -12.20 -16.62 -8.00
N THR A 96 -11.12 -17.33 -7.68
CA THR A 96 -10.35 -18.08 -8.68
C THR A 96 -11.22 -19.16 -9.33
N TYR A 97 -12.03 -19.86 -8.53
CA TYR A 97 -12.96 -20.87 -9.02
C TYR A 97 -14.09 -20.24 -9.84
N ALA A 98 -14.76 -19.21 -9.32
CA ALA A 98 -15.92 -18.60 -9.96
C ALA A 98 -15.59 -17.84 -11.25
N ALA A 99 -14.46 -17.12 -11.29
CA ALA A 99 -14.05 -16.32 -12.44
C ALA A 99 -13.19 -17.10 -13.44
N ALA A 100 -12.82 -18.35 -13.13
CA ALA A 100 -11.94 -19.20 -13.94
C ALA A 100 -10.64 -18.51 -14.40
N CYS A 101 -10.13 -17.56 -13.60
CA CYS A 101 -8.91 -16.81 -13.90
C CYS A 101 -8.04 -16.58 -12.65
N PRO A 102 -6.74 -16.33 -12.83
CA PRO A 102 -5.84 -16.01 -11.73
C PRO A 102 -6.29 -14.78 -10.93
N VAL A 103 -6.23 -14.86 -9.59
CA VAL A 103 -6.51 -13.72 -8.71
C VAL A 103 -5.21 -13.12 -8.17
N VAL A 104 -4.95 -11.84 -8.45
CA VAL A 104 -3.89 -11.02 -7.84
C VAL A 104 -4.39 -10.52 -6.49
N LYS A 105 -3.64 -10.79 -5.42
CA LYS A 105 -4.03 -10.54 -4.03
C LYS A 105 -3.25 -9.35 -3.47
N VAL A 106 -3.94 -8.29 -3.02
CA VAL A 106 -3.32 -7.09 -2.44
C VAL A 106 -3.96 -6.77 -1.08
N GLY A 107 -3.16 -6.74 -0.03
CA GLY A 107 -3.62 -6.36 1.30
C GLY A 107 -3.63 -4.85 1.51
N ARG A 108 -4.65 -4.31 2.19
CA ARG A 108 -4.59 -3.01 2.88
C ARG A 108 -4.00 -3.25 4.28
N ILE A 109 -2.68 -3.30 4.36
CA ILE A 109 -1.91 -3.69 5.55
C ILE A 109 -0.50 -3.07 5.50
N ALA A 110 0.15 -2.93 6.66
CA ALA A 110 1.53 -2.47 6.81
C ALA A 110 1.76 -1.02 6.31
N GLY A 111 0.76 -0.15 6.45
CA GLY A 111 0.91 1.27 6.10
C GLY A 111 -0.38 2.09 5.99
N GLN A 112 -1.55 1.49 6.20
CA GLN A 112 -2.85 2.12 6.05
C GLN A 112 -3.25 2.98 7.28
N PHE A 113 -2.32 3.80 7.79
CA PHE A 113 -2.50 4.60 9.01
C PHE A 113 -3.06 6.01 8.75
N ALA A 114 -2.85 6.56 7.55
CA ALA A 114 -3.34 7.90 7.21
C ALA A 114 -4.75 7.85 6.59
N LYS A 115 -5.58 8.85 6.92
CA LYS A 115 -6.93 8.99 6.39
C LYS A 115 -7.24 10.45 6.02
N PRO A 116 -7.89 10.72 4.88
CA PRO A 116 -8.48 12.02 4.62
C PRO A 116 -9.66 12.26 5.58
N ARG A 117 -9.99 13.54 5.79
CA ARG A 117 -11.17 14.00 6.51
C ARG A 117 -11.92 15.03 5.69
#